data_AF-A0A385SIR7-F1
#
_entry.id   AF-A0A385SIR7-F1
#
_cell.length_a   1.000
_cell.length_b   1.000
_cell.length_c   1.000
_cell.angle_alpha   90.00
_cell.angle_beta   90.00
_cell.angle_gamma   90.00
#
_symmetry.space_group_name_H-M   'P 1'
#
loop_
_entity.id
_entity.type
_entity.pdbx_description
1 polymer ?
#
loop_
_entity_poly.entity_id
_entity_poly.type
_entity_poly.pdbx_seq_one_letter_code
_entity_poly.pdbx_strand_id
1 'polypeptide(L)'
;MQATTLTFGKALKAGGIAGLLAAGINNIWSLLAEAMGSVAPPGFPFAVTVSSVFPLLVGAMLYFMLVRFFPKGALLYTAVAVLFLLLSLYPTLYYAGPDGMAPTKGFTLLTLPMHLIAGSLGIWGIPKFSR
;
A
#
# COMPACT_ATOMS: atom_id res chain seq x y z
N MET A 1 3.05 -29.70 10.97
CA MET A 1 2.67 -28.28 10.76
C MET A 1 3.18 -27.50 11.96
N GLN A 2 4.18 -26.62 11.81
CA GLN A 2 4.55 -25.72 12.91
C GLN A 2 3.37 -24.78 13.17
N ALA A 3 2.92 -24.72 14.42
CA ALA A 3 1.88 -23.78 14.83
C ALA A 3 2.42 -22.36 14.65
N THR A 4 1.95 -21.65 13.63
CA THR A 4 2.23 -20.23 13.44
C THR A 4 1.63 -19.46 14.63
N THR A 5 2.49 -18.82 15.44
CA THR A 5 2.13 -17.99 16.61
C THR A 5 1.43 -16.67 16.24
N LEU A 6 1.14 -16.47 14.95
CA LEU A 6 0.46 -15.29 14.43
C LEU A 6 -1.03 -15.36 14.74
N THR A 7 -1.51 -14.45 15.56
CA THR A 7 -2.95 -14.26 15.81
C THR A 7 -3.52 -13.21 14.85
N PHE A 8 -4.83 -13.26 14.62
CA PHE A 8 -5.52 -12.26 13.80
C PHE A 8 -5.31 -10.83 14.34
N GLY A 9 -5.38 -10.65 15.66
CA GLY A 9 -5.12 -9.35 16.29
C GLY A 9 -3.70 -8.83 16.07
N LYS A 10 -2.67 -9.71 16.08
CA LYS A 10 -1.29 -9.32 15.73
C LYS A 10 -1.18 -8.89 14.28
N ALA A 11 -1.83 -9.61 13.36
CA ALA A 11 -1.84 -9.25 11.94
C ALA A 11 -2.53 -7.90 11.72
N LEU A 12 -3.74 -7.69 12.28
CA LEU A 12 -4.44 -6.41 12.18
C LEU A 12 -3.63 -5.26 12.78
N LYS A 13 -3.00 -5.46 13.95
CA LYS A 13 -2.11 -4.46 14.54
C LYS A 13 -0.95 -4.11 13.60
N ALA A 14 -0.34 -5.11 12.96
CA ALA A 14 0.72 -4.90 11.98
C ALA A 14 0.23 -4.11 10.75
N GLY A 15 -0.96 -4.45 10.22
CA GLY A 15 -1.62 -3.70 9.15
C GLY A 15 -1.94 -2.26 9.53
N GLY A 16 -2.41 -2.03 10.76
CA GLY A 16 -2.67 -0.70 11.29
C GLY A 16 -1.41 0.15 11.42
N ILE A 17 -0.32 -0.42 11.96
CA ILE A 17 0.98 0.28 12.05
C ILE A 17 1.49 0.62 10.65
N ALA A 18 1.51 -0.35 9.72
CA ALA A 18 1.93 -0.13 8.35
C ALA A 18 1.05 0.91 7.64
N GLY A 19 -0.27 0.84 7.84
CA GLY A 19 -1.27 1.78 7.32
C GLY A 19 -1.05 3.21 7.80
N LEU A 20 -0.87 3.41 9.10
CA LEU A 20 -0.64 4.74 9.69
C LEU A 20 0.71 5.32 9.26
N LEU A 21 1.76 4.50 9.16
CA LEU A 21 3.04 4.93 8.62
C LEU A 21 2.91 5.34 7.14
N ALA A 22 2.22 4.52 6.33
CA ALA A 22 1.98 4.84 4.93
C ALA A 22 1.18 6.14 4.79
N ALA A 23 0.12 6.32 5.57
CA ALA A 23 -0.69 7.54 5.55
C ALA A 23 0.13 8.77 5.93
N GLY A 24 0.93 8.70 7.00
CA GLY A 24 1.78 9.81 7.40
C GLY A 24 2.80 10.18 6.33
N ILE A 25 3.54 9.20 5.82
CA ILE A 25 4.57 9.42 4.79
C ILE A 25 3.93 9.91 3.48
N ASN A 26 2.80 9.35 3.07
CA ASN A 26 2.12 9.75 1.83
C ASN A 26 1.51 11.15 1.91
N ASN A 27 1.00 11.58 3.07
CA ASN A 27 0.57 12.97 3.25
C ASN A 27 1.76 13.94 3.28
N ILE A 28 2.91 13.56 3.84
CA ILE A 28 4.13 14.36 3.72
C ILE A 28 4.55 14.45 2.24
N TRP A 29 4.50 13.32 1.52
CA TRP A 29 4.82 13.29 0.10
C TRP A 29 3.88 14.15 -0.73
N SER A 30 2.56 14.15 -0.46
CA SER A 30 1.62 14.99 -1.22
C SER A 30 1.98 16.48 -1.14
N LEU A 31 2.34 16.96 0.07
CA LEU A 31 2.79 18.34 0.26
C LEU A 31 4.07 18.65 -0.52
N LEU A 32 5.03 17.73 -0.54
CA LEU A 32 6.27 17.88 -1.31
C LEU A 32 6.01 17.87 -2.83
N ALA A 33 5.16 16.95 -3.30
CA ALA A 33 4.80 16.85 -4.70
C ALA A 33 4.04 18.10 -5.18
N GLU A 34 3.16 18.68 -4.35
CA GLU A 34 2.49 19.95 -4.64
C GLU A 34 3.50 21.11 -4.76
N ALA A 35 4.47 21.19 -3.85
CA ALA A 35 5.56 22.17 -3.95
C ALA A 35 6.44 21.98 -5.20
N MET A 36 6.46 20.78 -5.79
CA MET A 36 7.13 20.45 -7.04
C MET A 36 6.25 20.61 -8.29
N GLY A 37 5.03 21.13 -8.16
CA GLY A 37 4.14 21.45 -9.28
C GLY A 37 3.11 20.37 -9.63
N SER A 38 2.89 19.37 -8.76
CA SER A 38 1.71 18.51 -8.87
C SER A 38 0.46 19.24 -8.39
N VAL A 39 -0.72 18.89 -8.92
CA VAL A 39 -2.00 19.47 -8.51
C VAL A 39 -2.83 18.39 -7.86
N ALA A 40 -3.04 18.52 -6.54
CA ALA A 40 -3.92 17.63 -5.79
C ALA A 40 -5.38 18.12 -5.90
N PRO A 41 -6.35 17.21 -6.08
CA PRO A 41 -7.77 17.57 -6.07
C PRO A 41 -8.24 17.98 -4.66
N PRO A 42 -9.40 18.63 -4.53
CA PRO A 42 -10.01 18.92 -3.23
C PRO A 42 -10.21 17.65 -2.40
N GLY A 43 -9.91 17.71 -1.09
CA GLY A 43 -10.06 16.57 -0.19
C GLY A 43 -8.99 15.48 -0.33
N PHE A 44 -7.94 15.71 -1.12
CA PHE A 44 -6.89 14.72 -1.38
C PHE A 44 -6.19 14.19 -0.12
N PRO A 45 -5.88 14.97 0.94
CA PRO A 45 -5.27 14.42 2.16
C PRO A 45 -6.11 13.33 2.84
N PHE A 46 -7.43 13.47 2.82
CA PHE A 46 -8.34 12.44 3.32
C PHE A 46 -8.30 11.19 2.45
N ALA A 47 -8.37 11.36 1.13
CA ALA A 47 -8.29 10.26 0.18
C ALA A 47 -6.96 9.49 0.29
N VAL A 48 -5.84 10.20 0.42
CA VAL A 48 -4.50 9.64 0.64
C VAL A 48 -4.47 8.83 1.93
N THR A 49 -5.04 9.35 3.02
CA THR A 49 -5.10 8.67 4.31
C THR A 49 -5.87 7.35 4.20
N VAL A 50 -7.09 7.38 3.67
CA VAL A 50 -7.92 6.18 3.51
C VAL A 50 -7.25 5.17 2.58
N SER A 51 -6.72 5.63 1.44
CA SER A 51 -6.06 4.79 0.45
C SER A 51 -4.71 4.22 0.92
N SER A 52 -4.10 4.81 1.95
CA SER A 52 -2.88 4.29 2.56
C SER A 52 -3.16 3.27 3.67
N VAL A 53 -4.27 3.43 4.40
CA VAL A 53 -4.62 2.56 5.54
C VAL A 53 -5.40 1.34 5.07
N PHE A 54 -6.47 1.54 4.31
CA PHE A 54 -7.43 0.47 4.01
C PHE A 54 -6.79 -0.71 3.25
N PRO A 55 -6.01 -0.51 2.17
CA PRO A 55 -5.36 -1.62 1.47
C PRO A 55 -4.38 -2.39 2.35
N LEU A 56 -3.71 -1.73 3.30
CA LEU A 56 -2.77 -2.39 4.22
C LEU A 56 -3.48 -3.19 5.32
N LEU A 57 -4.68 -2.77 5.75
CA LEU A 57 -5.53 -3.60 6.62
C LEU A 57 -6.00 -4.86 5.88
N VAL A 58 -6.46 -4.71 4.64
CA VAL A 58 -6.85 -5.85 3.79
C VAL A 58 -5.65 -6.77 3.54
N GLY A 59 -4.48 -6.21 3.25
CA GLY A 59 -3.23 -6.94 3.11
C GLY A 59 -2.87 -7.73 4.37
N ALA A 60 -3.07 -7.16 5.55
CA ALA A 60 -2.82 -7.85 6.81
C ALA A 60 -3.78 -9.01 7.07
N MET A 61 -5.06 -8.85 6.70
CA MET A 61 -6.04 -9.95 6.74
C MET A 61 -5.62 -11.08 5.79
N LEU A 62 -5.21 -10.75 4.56
CA LEU A 62 -4.70 -11.70 3.59
C LEU A 62 -3.43 -12.41 4.09
N TYR A 63 -2.49 -11.67 4.67
CA TYR A 63 -1.27 -12.23 5.27
C TYR A 63 -1.60 -13.25 6.36
N PHE A 64 -2.53 -12.91 7.27
CA PHE A 64 -2.99 -13.83 8.31
C PHE A 64 -3.58 -15.11 7.71
N MET A 65 -4.50 -14.98 6.74
CA MET A 65 -5.12 -16.14 6.08
C MET A 65 -4.07 -17.04 5.42
N LEU A 66 -3.15 -16.45 4.66
CA LEU A 66 -2.12 -17.22 3.95
C LEU A 66 -1.19 -17.95 4.93
N VAL A 67 -0.70 -17.26 5.96
CA VAL A 67 0.15 -17.86 7.00
C VAL A 67 -0.58 -18.94 7.80
N ARG A 68 -1.88 -18.78 8.04
CA ARG A 68 -2.69 -19.72 8.83
C ARG A 68 -2.97 -21.03 8.10
N PHE A 69 -3.21 -20.97 6.81
CA PHE A 69 -3.72 -22.11 6.03
C PHE A 69 -2.69 -22.74 5.08
N PHE A 70 -1.56 -22.07 4.79
CA PHE A 70 -0.55 -22.58 3.85
C PHE A 70 0.84 -22.71 4.50
N PRO A 71 1.57 -23.83 4.27
CA PRO A 71 2.90 -24.04 4.81
C PRO A 71 3.93 -22.97 4.43
N LYS A 72 3.75 -22.31 3.27
CA LYS A 72 4.58 -21.21 2.76
C LYS A 72 3.80 -19.90 2.69
N GLY A 73 2.82 -19.70 3.58
CA GLY A 73 1.90 -18.57 3.55
C GLY A 73 2.56 -17.19 3.49
N ALA A 74 3.65 -16.98 4.23
CA ALA A 74 4.39 -15.71 4.21
C ALA A 74 5.02 -15.44 2.83
N LEU A 75 5.61 -16.47 2.20
CA LEU A 75 6.19 -16.35 0.85
C LEU A 75 5.10 -16.09 -0.20
N LEU A 76 3.97 -16.80 -0.10
CA LEU A 76 2.80 -16.60 -0.97
C LEU A 76 2.27 -15.18 -0.84
N TYR A 77 2.14 -14.67 0.38
CA TYR A 77 1.74 -13.29 0.62
C TYR A 77 2.71 -12.30 -0.01
N THR A 78 4.02 -12.46 0.21
CA THR A 78 5.03 -11.57 -0.40
C THR A 78 4.90 -11.56 -1.92
N ALA A 79 4.74 -12.72 -2.57
CA ALA A 79 4.57 -12.79 -4.02
C ALA A 79 3.30 -12.06 -4.49
N VAL A 80 2.17 -12.27 -3.81
CA VAL A 80 0.89 -11.58 -4.11
C VAL A 80 0.99 -10.07 -3.86
N ALA A 81 1.63 -9.65 -2.78
CA ALA A 81 1.82 -8.23 -2.44
C ALA A 81 2.73 -7.53 -3.46
N VAL A 82 3.80 -8.18 -3.92
CA VAL A 82 4.65 -7.68 -5.00
C VAL A 82 3.85 -7.56 -6.29
N LEU A 83 3.04 -8.57 -6.64
CA LEU A 83 2.17 -8.51 -7.80
C LEU A 83 1.17 -7.35 -7.70
N PHE A 84 0.51 -7.16 -6.55
CA PHE A 84 -0.41 -6.04 -6.35
C PHE A 84 0.29 -4.69 -6.40
N LEU A 85 1.52 -4.56 -5.89
CA LEU A 85 2.31 -3.35 -6.07
C LEU A 85 2.51 -3.08 -7.56
N LEU A 86 3.02 -4.05 -8.32
CA LEU A 86 3.26 -3.89 -9.77
C LEU A 86 1.97 -3.53 -10.52
N LEU A 87 0.86 -4.20 -10.23
CA LEU A 87 -0.45 -3.88 -10.81
C LEU A 87 -0.91 -2.48 -10.44
N SER A 88 -0.63 -2.03 -9.21
CA SER A 88 -0.98 -0.68 -8.75
C SER A 88 -0.12 0.42 -9.37
N LEU A 89 1.07 0.09 -9.88
CA LEU A 89 1.91 1.04 -10.63
C LEU A 89 1.41 1.26 -12.06
N TYR A 90 0.66 0.31 -12.62
CA TYR A 90 0.17 0.41 -13.99
C TYR A 90 -0.71 1.65 -14.21
N PRO A 91 -1.70 1.97 -13.34
CA PRO A 91 -2.47 3.19 -13.48
C PRO A 91 -1.66 4.47 -13.46
N THR A 92 -0.63 4.48 -12.63
CA THR A 92 0.24 5.62 -12.41
C THR A 92 1.17 5.92 -13.59
N LEU A 93 1.55 4.89 -14.33
CA LEU A 93 2.54 4.98 -15.41
C LEU A 93 1.89 4.97 -16.80
N TYR A 94 0.75 4.29 -16.96
CA TYR A 94 0.22 3.95 -18.28
C TYR A 94 -1.28 4.14 -18.45
N TYR A 95 -2.09 4.10 -17.38
CA TYR A 95 -3.53 4.18 -17.55
C TYR A 95 -3.93 5.60 -17.92
N ALA A 96 -4.45 5.73 -19.13
CA ALA A 96 -5.04 6.96 -19.58
C ALA A 96 -6.35 7.21 -18.81
N GLY A 97 -6.61 8.47 -18.44
CA GLY A 97 -7.86 8.85 -17.78
C GLY A 97 -9.11 8.45 -18.59
N PRO A 98 -10.32 8.69 -18.07
CA PRO A 98 -11.57 8.45 -18.82
C PRO A 98 -11.62 9.19 -20.17
N ASP A 99 -10.80 10.22 -20.33
CA ASP A 99 -10.58 11.02 -21.54
C ASP A 99 -9.59 10.40 -22.53
N GLY A 100 -9.00 9.25 -22.23
CA GLY A 100 -8.01 8.59 -23.07
C GLY A 100 -6.64 9.27 -23.08
N MET A 101 -6.41 10.26 -22.20
CA MET A 101 -5.13 10.96 -22.08
C MET A 101 -4.18 10.25 -21.11
N ALA A 102 -2.93 10.09 -21.52
CA ALA A 102 -1.88 9.52 -20.67
C ALA A 102 -1.73 10.28 -19.33
N PRO A 103 -1.26 9.61 -18.26
CA PRO A 103 -0.99 10.26 -16.99
C PRO A 103 -0.12 11.51 -17.15
N THR A 104 -0.53 12.62 -16.53
CA THR A 104 0.30 13.82 -16.50
C THR A 104 1.54 13.60 -15.63
N LYS A 105 2.63 14.30 -15.93
CA LYS A 105 3.85 14.25 -15.08
C LYS A 105 3.55 14.58 -13.62
N GLY A 106 2.63 15.52 -13.37
CA GLY A 106 2.19 15.89 -12.02
C GLY A 106 1.46 14.74 -11.32
N PHE A 107 0.57 14.03 -12.02
CA PHE A 107 -0.11 12.86 -11.47
C PHE A 107 0.87 11.73 -11.14
N THR A 108 1.78 11.41 -12.05
CA THR A 108 2.80 10.37 -11.81
C THR A 108 3.73 10.77 -10.67
N LEU A 109 4.18 12.02 -10.60
CA LEU A 109 4.99 12.54 -9.48
C LEU A 109 4.26 12.39 -8.14
N LEU A 110 2.95 12.68 -8.12
CA LEU A 110 2.13 12.60 -6.92
C LEU A 110 1.91 11.16 -6.48
N THR A 111 1.52 10.27 -7.40
CA THR A 111 1.01 8.94 -7.06
C THR A 111 2.07 7.84 -7.06
N LEU A 112 3.09 7.92 -7.90
CA LEU A 112 4.10 6.84 -8.02
C LEU A 112 4.80 6.55 -6.69
N PRO A 113 5.32 7.56 -5.98
CA PRO A 113 5.96 7.32 -4.69
C PRO A 113 4.97 6.83 -3.64
N MET A 114 3.71 7.29 -3.67
CA MET A 114 2.70 6.83 -2.72
C MET A 114 2.44 5.33 -2.81
N HIS A 115 2.33 4.81 -4.03
CA HIS A 115 2.18 3.38 -4.28
C HIS A 115 3.43 2.60 -3.83
N LEU A 116 4.63 3.11 -4.08
CA LEU A 116 5.87 2.48 -3.64
C LEU A 116 6.00 2.47 -2.11
N ILE A 117 5.63 3.55 -1.43
CA ILE A 117 5.63 3.66 0.03
C ILE A 117 4.65 2.65 0.64
N ALA A 118 3.38 2.69 0.21
CA ALA A 118 2.36 1.80 0.73
C ALA A 118 2.67 0.33 0.38
N GLY A 119 3.05 0.05 -0.86
CA GLY A 119 3.42 -1.29 -1.31
C GLY A 119 4.61 -1.87 -0.54
N SER A 120 5.66 -1.08 -0.30
CA SER A 120 6.83 -1.50 0.48
C SER A 120 6.45 -1.81 1.94
N LEU A 121 5.60 -0.98 2.55
CA LEU A 121 5.08 -1.23 3.90
C LEU A 121 4.13 -2.45 3.95
N GLY A 122 3.41 -2.73 2.88
CA GLY A 122 2.63 -3.97 2.75
C GLY A 122 3.50 -5.21 2.64
N ILE A 123 4.52 -5.17 1.77
CA ILE A 123 5.42 -6.31 1.49
C ILE A 123 6.31 -6.62 2.70
N TRP A 124 6.92 -5.60 3.30
CA TRP A 124 7.89 -5.77 4.39
C TRP A 124 7.30 -5.46 5.76
N GLY A 125 6.57 -4.35 5.88
CA GLY A 125 6.07 -3.84 7.16
C GLY A 125 5.08 -4.79 7.84
N ILE A 126 4.08 -5.30 7.10
CA ILE A 126 3.09 -6.23 7.67
C ILE A 126 3.76 -7.50 8.24
N PRO A 127 4.61 -8.24 7.48
CA PRO A 127 5.35 -9.36 8.06
C PRO A 127 6.27 -8.96 9.21
N LYS A 128 6.93 -7.79 9.15
CA LYS A 128 7.86 -7.32 10.19
C LYS A 128 7.16 -7.01 11.51
N PHE A 129 6.03 -6.27 11.48
CA PHE A 129 5.32 -5.82 12.68
C PHE A 129 4.39 -6.91 13.27
N SER A 130 4.18 -8.01 12.56
CA SER A 130 3.31 -9.11 12.98
C SER A 130 4.00 -10.20 13.81
N ARG A 131 5.34 -10.15 13.90
CA ARG A 131 6.17 -11.08 14.70
C ARG A 131 6.09 -10.69 16.17
#